data_AF-A0A851CL32-F1
#
_entry.id   AF-A0A851CL32-F1
#
_cell.length_a   1.000
_cell.length_b   1.000
_cell.length_c   1.000
_cell.angle_alpha   90.00
_cell.angle_beta   90.00
_cell.angle_gamma   90.00
#
_symmetry.space_group_name_H-M   'P 1'
#
loop_
_entity.id
_entity.type
_entity.pdbx_description
1 polymer ?
#
loop_
_entity_poly.entity_id
_entity_poly.type
_entity_poly.pdbx_seq_one_letter_code
_entity_poly.pdbx_strand_id
1 'polypeptide(L)'
;GMRYKRRGADKNGNVANYVETEQLIHVHNHTLSYIQTRGSVPVFWSQVGYRYNPRPRLDKSENETVSCFRAHFEEQLKIYKKQVIINLVDQTGREKIIGDAYLKQVLLYNNANLTYVSFDFHEHW
;
A
#
# COMPACT_ATOMS: atom_id res chain seq x y z
N GLY A 1 -0.80 15.90 -9.32
CA GLY A 1 -1.29 16.37 -8.00
C GLY A 1 -0.11 16.62 -7.06
N MET A 2 -0.23 17.51 -6.08
CA MET A 2 0.85 17.80 -5.11
C MET A 2 1.24 16.52 -4.33
N ARG A 3 2.32 15.85 -4.76
CA ARG A 3 2.94 14.67 -4.13
C ARG A 3 3.21 14.84 -2.63
N TYR A 4 3.35 16.09 -2.17
CA TYR A 4 3.71 16.43 -0.79
C TYR A 4 2.53 16.57 0.17
N LYS A 5 1.27 16.62 -0.29
CA LYS A 5 0.13 16.95 0.60
C LYS A 5 -0.76 15.78 0.99
N ARG A 6 -0.69 14.62 0.32
CA ARG A 6 -1.58 13.49 0.60
C ARG A 6 -0.81 12.18 0.66
N ARG A 7 -1.02 11.46 1.77
CA ARG A 7 -0.55 10.10 2.06
C ARG A 7 -1.75 9.31 2.58
N GLY A 8 -1.62 7.99 2.59
CA GLY A 8 -2.69 7.11 3.04
C GLY A 8 -3.84 7.00 2.07
N ALA A 9 -4.99 6.60 2.61
CA ALA A 9 -6.24 6.45 1.89
C ALA A 9 -7.28 7.49 2.30
N ASP A 10 -8.23 7.77 1.41
CA ASP A 10 -9.45 8.51 1.72
C ASP A 10 -10.58 7.60 2.22
N LYS A 11 -11.71 8.18 2.62
CA LYS A 11 -12.87 7.43 3.12
C LYS A 11 -13.49 6.44 2.13
N ASN A 12 -13.17 6.55 0.84
CA ASN A 12 -13.70 5.71 -0.22
C ASN A 12 -12.73 4.57 -0.59
N GLY A 13 -11.54 4.50 0.03
CA GLY A 13 -10.52 3.49 -0.30
C GLY A 13 -9.54 3.91 -1.40
N ASN A 14 -9.59 5.18 -1.86
CA ASN A 14 -8.62 5.66 -2.83
C ASN A 14 -7.30 6.01 -2.13
N VAL A 15 -6.19 5.41 -2.57
CA VAL A 15 -4.87 5.70 -2.01
C VAL A 15 -4.16 6.82 -2.76
N ALA A 16 -3.44 7.65 -2.01
CA ALA A 16 -2.55 8.65 -2.60
C ALA A 16 -1.39 7.97 -3.36
N ASN A 17 -0.85 8.66 -4.36
CA ASN A 17 0.32 8.20 -5.13
C ASN A 17 0.14 6.84 -5.80
N TYR A 18 -1.09 6.43 -6.13
CA TYR A 18 -1.37 5.23 -6.90
C TYR A 18 -0.82 5.34 -8.33
N VAL A 19 -0.10 4.32 -8.77
CA VAL A 19 0.49 4.18 -10.10
C VAL A 19 0.37 2.73 -10.53
N GLU A 20 -0.10 2.53 -11.75
CA GLU A 20 0.01 1.26 -12.47
C GLU A 20 1.20 1.35 -13.44
N THR A 21 2.03 0.33 -13.48
CA THR A 21 3.12 0.18 -14.45
C THR A 21 2.86 -1.10 -15.23
N GLU A 22 2.70 -0.97 -16.54
CA GLU A 22 2.52 -2.08 -17.46
C GLU A 22 3.76 -2.26 -18.33
N GLN A 23 4.25 -3.49 -18.42
CA GLN A 23 5.28 -3.91 -19.34
C GLN A 23 4.65 -4.76 -20.44
N LEU A 24 4.78 -4.30 -21.68
CA LEU A 24 4.39 -5.05 -22.86
C LEU A 24 5.61 -5.70 -23.50
N ILE A 25 5.52 -6.99 -23.79
CA ILE A 25 6.56 -7.75 -24.49
C ILE A 25 5.93 -8.37 -25.72
N HIS A 26 6.49 -8.07 -26.89
CA HIS A 26 6.06 -8.65 -28.16
C HIS A 26 7.21 -9.45 -28.77
N VAL A 27 7.01 -10.76 -28.94
CA VAL A 27 8.01 -11.70 -29.45
C VAL A 27 7.35 -12.64 -30.44
N HIS A 28 7.78 -12.59 -31.71
CA HIS A 28 7.12 -13.27 -32.83
C HIS A 28 5.61 -12.92 -32.88
N ASN A 29 4.73 -13.91 -32.79
CA ASN A 29 3.27 -13.72 -32.77
C ASN A 29 2.69 -13.68 -31.34
N HIS A 30 3.54 -13.60 -30.31
CA HIS A 30 3.10 -13.55 -28.92
C HIS A 30 3.20 -12.14 -28.37
N THR A 31 2.14 -11.69 -27.70
CA THR A 31 2.11 -10.45 -26.94
C THR A 31 1.81 -10.79 -25.49
N LEU A 32 2.69 -10.36 -24.58
CA LEU A 32 2.53 -10.51 -23.13
C LEU A 32 2.37 -9.13 -22.50
N SER A 33 1.58 -9.06 -21.43
CA SER A 33 1.46 -7.91 -20.55
C SER A 33 1.77 -8.33 -19.12
N TYR A 34 2.55 -7.51 -18.42
CA TYR A 34 2.84 -7.67 -17.01
C TYR A 34 2.59 -6.35 -16.28
N ILE A 35 1.69 -6.37 -15.29
CA ILE A 35 1.26 -5.18 -14.57
C ILE A 35 1.75 -5.24 -13.13
N GLN A 36 2.24 -4.11 -12.63
CA GLN A 36 2.57 -3.87 -11.23
C GLN A 36 1.90 -2.59 -10.74
N THR A 37 1.34 -2.63 -9.53
CA THR A 37 0.74 -1.46 -8.89
C THR A 37 1.61 -0.98 -7.72
N ARG A 38 1.68 0.33 -7.53
CA ARG A 38 2.33 0.97 -6.39
C ARG A 38 1.43 2.08 -5.87
N GLY A 39 1.23 2.14 -4.56
CA GLY A 39 0.45 3.20 -3.93
C GLY A 39 0.89 3.47 -2.50
N SER A 40 0.29 4.48 -1.88
CA SER A 40 0.43 4.68 -0.43
C SER A 40 -0.24 3.54 0.32
N VAL A 41 0.27 3.24 1.52
CA VAL A 41 -0.35 2.26 2.43
C VAL A 41 -1.82 2.63 2.68
N PRO A 42 -2.79 1.72 2.50
CA PRO A 42 -4.22 1.99 2.53
C PRO A 42 -4.78 2.13 3.96
N VAL A 43 -4.16 3.02 4.75
CA VAL A 43 -4.61 3.42 6.08
C VAL A 43 -4.70 4.95 6.16
N PHE A 44 -5.37 5.49 7.18
CA PHE A 44 -5.41 6.93 7.39
C PHE A 44 -4.14 7.40 8.10
N TRP A 45 -3.23 8.05 7.38
CA TRP A 45 -1.98 8.53 7.96
C TRP A 45 -1.41 9.77 7.28
N SER A 46 -0.67 10.54 8.06
CA SER A 46 -0.04 11.78 7.63
C SER A 46 1.40 11.91 8.15
N GLN A 47 2.17 12.73 7.46
CA GLN A 47 3.50 13.20 7.89
C GLN A 47 3.47 14.72 7.81
N VAL A 48 3.14 15.37 8.93
CA VAL A 48 2.98 16.82 8.99
C VAL A 48 4.20 17.44 9.68
N GLY A 49 4.81 18.43 9.04
CA GLY A 49 5.91 19.21 9.59
C GLY A 49 6.78 19.86 8.51
N TYR A 50 7.51 20.90 8.89
CA TYR A 50 8.45 21.61 8.00
C TYR A 50 9.83 20.96 7.92
N ARG A 51 10.08 19.93 8.76
CA ARG A 51 11.35 19.17 8.73
C ARG A 51 11.38 18.26 7.50
N TYR A 52 12.59 18.02 6.99
CA TYR A 52 12.84 17.20 5.79
C TYR A 52 12.21 15.79 5.84
N ASN A 53 12.07 15.18 7.02
CA ASN A 53 11.40 13.89 7.19
C ASN A 53 10.57 13.87 8.50
N PRO A 54 9.32 14.38 8.50
CA PRO A 54 8.46 14.37 9.68
C PRO A 54 8.07 12.93 10.06
N ARG A 55 7.90 12.68 11.36
CA ARG A 55 7.47 11.36 11.83
C ARG A 55 6.05 11.05 11.32
N PRO A 56 5.80 9.83 10.78
CA PRO A 56 4.45 9.39 10.45
C PRO A 56 3.57 9.32 11.70
N ARG A 57 2.28 9.57 11.51
CA ARG A 57 1.23 9.33 12.51
C ARG A 57 -0.01 8.78 11.83
N LEU A 58 -0.75 7.95 12.56
CA LEU A 58 -2.08 7.52 12.15
C LEU A 58 -3.07 8.65 12.45
N ASP A 59 -3.93 8.96 11.50
CA ASP A 59 -4.93 10.02 11.63
C ASP A 59 -6.27 9.50 12.16
N LYS A 60 -6.49 8.18 12.09
CA LYS A 60 -7.71 7.51 12.57
C LYS A 60 -7.40 6.20 13.29
N SER A 61 -8.38 5.71 14.03
CA SER A 61 -8.31 4.42 14.70
C SER A 61 -8.30 3.24 13.72
N GLU A 62 -7.92 2.06 14.24
CA GLU A 62 -7.96 0.80 13.51
C GLU A 62 -9.37 0.50 12.98
N ASN A 63 -10.40 0.63 13.83
CA ASN A 63 -11.79 0.37 13.48
C ASN A 63 -12.29 1.26 12.34
N GLU A 64 -11.91 2.54 12.34
CA GLU A 64 -12.25 3.46 11.27
C GLU A 64 -11.54 3.14 9.95
N THR A 65 -10.40 2.46 10.02
CA THR A 65 -9.59 2.09 8.84
C THR A 65 -10.15 0.87 8.12
N VAL A 66 -10.82 -0.05 8.84
CA VAL A 66 -11.32 -1.33 8.28
C VAL A 66 -12.17 -1.15 7.03
N SER A 67 -13.12 -0.21 7.05
CA SER A 67 -14.04 0.00 5.92
C SER A 67 -13.31 0.53 4.68
N CYS A 68 -12.39 1.48 4.87
CA CYS A 68 -11.57 2.05 3.82
C CYS A 68 -10.60 1.02 3.24
N PHE A 69 -9.93 0.25 4.09
CA PHE A 69 -9.00 -0.80 3.69
C PHE A 69 -9.70 -1.87 2.86
N ARG A 70 -10.89 -2.29 3.32
CA ARG A 70 -11.74 -3.24 2.60
C ARG A 70 -12.12 -2.69 1.23
N ALA A 71 -12.62 -1.45 1.16
CA ALA A 71 -13.01 -0.83 -0.10
C ALA A 71 -11.86 -0.79 -1.11
N HIS A 72 -10.65 -0.42 -0.64
CA HIS A 72 -9.44 -0.44 -1.47
C HIS A 72 -9.17 -1.83 -2.06
N PHE A 73 -9.10 -2.86 -1.21
CA PHE A 73 -8.75 -4.20 -1.68
C PHE A 73 -9.88 -4.90 -2.44
N GLU A 74 -11.14 -4.57 -2.20
CA GLU A 74 -12.25 -5.05 -3.03
C GLU A 74 -12.15 -4.53 -4.46
N GLU A 75 -11.85 -3.25 -4.66
CA GLU A 75 -11.62 -2.69 -5.99
C GLU A 75 -10.40 -3.33 -6.67
N GLN A 76 -9.28 -3.40 -5.95
CA GLN A 76 -8.05 -4.02 -6.43
C GLN A 76 -8.25 -5.49 -6.82
N LEU A 77 -8.90 -6.30 -5.98
CA LEU A 77 -9.16 -7.71 -6.27
C LEU A 77 -10.22 -7.88 -7.36
N LYS A 78 -11.15 -6.93 -7.54
CA LYS A 78 -12.08 -6.94 -8.68
C LYS A 78 -11.34 -6.83 -10.01
N ILE A 79 -10.33 -5.97 -10.08
CA ILE A 79 -9.52 -5.71 -11.28
C ILE A 79 -8.51 -6.84 -11.50
N TYR A 80 -7.63 -7.09 -10.53
CA TYR A 80 -6.45 -7.95 -10.70
C TYR A 80 -6.64 -9.39 -10.18
N LYS A 81 -7.78 -9.72 -9.57
CA LYS A 81 -8.17 -11.05 -9.04
C LYS A 81 -7.40 -11.53 -7.82
N LYS A 82 -6.08 -11.43 -7.83
CA LYS A 82 -5.18 -11.77 -6.72
C LYS A 82 -4.10 -10.70 -6.60
N GLN A 83 -3.65 -10.45 -5.37
CA GLN A 83 -2.58 -9.48 -5.12
C GLN A 83 -1.59 -9.98 -4.09
N VAL A 84 -0.32 -9.67 -4.33
CA VAL A 84 0.76 -9.84 -3.38
C VAL A 84 1.27 -8.45 -3.00
N ILE A 85 1.10 -8.09 -1.74
CA ILE A 85 1.63 -6.88 -1.16
C ILE A 85 3.10 -7.12 -0.85
N ILE A 86 3.98 -6.30 -1.42
CA ILE A 86 5.39 -6.22 -1.05
C ILE A 86 5.57 -4.98 -0.20
N ASN A 87 5.76 -5.16 1.11
CA ASN A 87 6.00 -4.06 2.03
C ASN A 87 7.49 -3.95 2.37
N LEU A 88 8.06 -2.78 2.10
CA LEU A 88 9.47 -2.46 2.33
C LEU A 88 9.66 -1.47 3.50
N VAL A 89 8.60 -1.20 4.26
CA VAL A 89 8.67 -0.33 5.42
C VAL A 89 9.63 -0.94 6.45
N ASP A 90 10.58 -0.12 6.91
CA ASP A 90 11.49 -0.44 8.00
C ASP A 90 10.69 -0.82 9.27
N GLN A 91 10.94 -2.04 9.76
CA GLN A 91 10.23 -2.64 10.89
C GLN A 91 10.79 -2.18 12.25
N THR A 92 11.90 -1.45 12.27
CA THR A 92 12.56 -0.95 13.48
C THR A 92 12.54 0.58 13.57
N GLY A 93 12.38 1.26 12.44
CA GLY A 93 12.44 2.69 12.33
C GLY A 93 11.12 3.43 12.58
N ARG A 94 11.09 4.68 12.13
CA ARG A 94 9.98 5.62 12.36
C ARG A 94 8.71 5.24 11.62
N GLU A 95 8.84 4.48 10.54
CA GLU A 95 7.73 4.08 9.67
C GLU A 95 7.04 2.80 10.15
N LYS A 96 7.61 2.12 11.16
CA LYS A 96 7.05 0.92 11.79
C LYS A 96 5.57 1.09 12.16
N ILE A 97 5.17 2.26 12.66
CA ILE A 97 3.76 2.53 13.01
C ILE A 97 2.81 2.34 11.82
N ILE A 98 3.26 2.66 10.60
CA ILE A 98 2.48 2.48 9.37
C ILE A 98 2.53 1.02 8.91
N GLY A 99 3.70 0.38 9.01
CA GLY A 99 3.87 -1.05 8.70
C GLY A 99 2.99 -1.94 9.59
N ASP A 100 3.01 -1.70 10.90
CA ASP A 100 2.17 -2.41 11.88
C ASP A 100 0.69 -2.20 11.60
N ALA A 101 0.26 -0.96 11.30
CA ALA A 101 -1.13 -0.67 10.96
C ALA A 101 -1.56 -1.40 9.68
N TYR A 102 -0.69 -1.45 8.67
CA TYR A 102 -0.97 -2.16 7.43
C TYR A 102 -1.14 -3.66 7.68
N LEU A 103 -0.18 -4.29 8.36
CA LEU A 103 -0.21 -5.71 8.66
C LEU A 103 -1.48 -6.08 9.45
N LYS A 104 -1.83 -5.29 10.47
CA LYS A 104 -3.08 -5.52 11.22
C LYS A 104 -4.32 -5.50 10.34
N GLN A 105 -4.43 -4.54 9.43
CA GLN A 105 -5.58 -4.47 8.52
C GLN A 105 -5.62 -5.64 7.54
N VAL A 106 -4.47 -6.11 7.04
CA VAL A 106 -4.38 -7.33 6.23
C VAL A 106 -4.90 -8.55 7.02
N LEU A 107 -4.45 -8.71 8.26
CA LEU A 107 -4.87 -9.81 9.14
C LEU A 107 -6.37 -9.76 9.46
N LEU A 108 -6.92 -8.57 9.70
CA LEU A 108 -8.36 -8.38 9.93
C LEU A 108 -9.19 -8.63 8.67
N TYR A 109 -8.66 -8.27 7.49
CA TYR A 109 -9.34 -8.51 6.22
C TYR A 109 -9.37 -9.99 5.84
N ASN A 110 -8.34 -10.76 6.21
CA ASN A 110 -8.26 -12.22 6.13
C ASN A 110 -8.79 -12.80 4.79
N ASN A 111 -8.29 -12.27 3.67
CA ASN A 111 -8.75 -12.67 2.34
C ASN A 111 -7.72 -13.59 1.67
N ALA A 112 -8.14 -14.78 1.23
CA ALA A 112 -7.28 -15.78 0.60
C ALA A 112 -6.62 -15.32 -0.73
N ASN A 113 -7.15 -14.28 -1.38
CA ASN A 113 -6.59 -13.71 -2.61
C ASN A 113 -5.60 -12.56 -2.36
N LEU A 114 -5.34 -12.22 -1.09
CA LEU A 114 -4.41 -11.19 -0.69
C LEU A 114 -3.27 -11.80 0.13
N THR A 115 -2.06 -11.73 -0.39
CA THR A 115 -0.84 -12.14 0.32
C THR A 115 -0.06 -10.93 0.75
N TYR A 116 0.54 -10.97 1.95
CA TYR A 116 1.41 -9.91 2.44
C TYR A 116 2.80 -10.45 2.71
N VAL A 117 3.80 -9.79 2.14
CA VAL A 117 5.22 -10.09 2.32
C VAL A 117 5.90 -8.83 2.82
N SER A 118 6.49 -8.91 4.01
CA SER A 118 7.40 -7.87 4.50
C SER A 118 8.82 -8.24 4.09
N PHE A 119 9.56 -7.30 3.54
CA PHE A 119 10.96 -7.49 3.16
C PHE A 119 11.80 -6.35 3.74
N ASP A 120 12.75 -6.70 4.60
CA ASP A 120 13.71 -5.74 5.13
C ASP A 120 14.99 -5.82 4.30
N PHE A 121 15.32 -4.74 3.60
CA PHE A 121 16.58 -4.69 2.87
C PHE A 121 17.76 -4.66 3.84
N HIS A 122 17.65 -4.01 5.00
CA HIS A 122 18.77 -3.77 5.92
C HIS A 122 19.30 -5.02 6.63
N GLU A 123 18.58 -6.13 6.61
CA GLU A 123 19.05 -7.41 7.17
C GLU A 123 19.89 -8.24 6.17
N HIS A 124 19.95 -7.84 4.90
CA HIS A 124 20.51 -8.64 3.81
C HIS A 124 21.74 -8.01 3.11
N TRP A 125 22.32 -6.95 3.67
CA TRP A 125 23.62 -6.36 3.32
C TRP A 125 24.31 -5.78 4.55
#